data_AF-A0A0F9B0Z9-F1
#
_entry.id   AF-A0A0F9B0Z9-F1
#
_cell.length_a   1.000
_cell.length_b   1.000
_cell.length_c   1.000
_cell.angle_alpha   90.00
_cell.angle_beta   90.00
_cell.angle_gamma   90.00
#
_symmetry.space_group_name_H-M   'P 1'
#
loop_
_entity.id
_entity.type
_entity.pdbx_description
1 polymer ?
#
loop_
_entity_poly.entity_id
_entity_poly.type
_entity_poly.pdbx_seq_one_letter_code
_entity_poly.pdbx_strand_id
1 'polypeptide(L)'
;MRDHLVTAGGMDYPQAMFKAYKAHLKAEGLKDGCSRASWSRYIWLANRIGLIEFDHAEAPTYWNAIADGVEVSADYVRESRPQAPSPRHYYRILDPNDPRWIRLEASYRESIGFQVPPAMPRPAPK
;
A
#
# COMPACT_ATOMS: atom_id res chain seq x y z
N MET A 1 0.25 7.76 8.09
CA MET A 1 0.38 6.89 6.90
C MET A 1 -0.87 6.94 6.04
N ARG A 2 -2.09 6.72 6.59
CA ARG A 2 -3.36 6.93 5.88
C ARG A 2 -3.39 8.21 5.06
N ASP A 3 -3.22 9.35 5.72
CA ASP A 3 -3.37 10.66 5.06
C ASP A 3 -2.38 10.83 3.91
N HIS A 4 -1.17 10.31 4.06
CA HIS A 4 -0.17 10.34 3.01
C HIS A 4 -0.57 9.48 1.79
N LEU A 5 -1.18 8.31 2.02
CA LEU A 5 -1.73 7.47 0.95
C LEU A 5 -2.92 8.14 0.28
N VAL A 6 -3.87 8.65 1.07
CA VAL A 6 -5.08 9.33 0.57
C VAL A 6 -4.73 10.59 -0.23
N THR A 7 -3.81 11.41 0.27
CA THR A 7 -3.37 12.64 -0.40
C THR A 7 -2.68 12.35 -1.73
N ALA A 8 -1.98 11.23 -1.85
CA ALA A 8 -1.30 10.86 -3.09
C ALA A 8 -2.27 10.43 -4.22
N GLY A 9 -3.58 10.33 -3.98
CA GLY A 9 -4.57 10.17 -5.05
C GLY A 9 -4.60 8.79 -5.72
N GLY A 10 -3.84 7.81 -5.21
CA GLY A 10 -4.19 6.40 -5.36
C GLY A 10 -3.88 5.74 -6.70
N MET A 11 -2.71 5.97 -7.29
CA MET A 11 -2.03 5.00 -8.19
C MET A 11 -0.51 5.23 -8.15
N ASP A 12 0.19 4.57 -7.22
CA ASP A 12 1.66 4.57 -7.22
C ASP A 12 2.20 3.25 -6.65
N TYR A 13 3.50 3.02 -6.78
CA TYR A 13 4.18 1.87 -6.22
C TYR A 13 4.33 2.02 -4.70
N PRO A 14 4.05 0.97 -3.90
CA PRO A 14 4.25 1.02 -2.45
C PRO A 14 5.66 1.45 -2.03
N GLN A 15 6.68 1.14 -2.85
CA GLN A 15 8.06 1.57 -2.59
C GLN A 15 8.32 3.05 -2.89
N ALA A 16 7.69 3.61 -3.93
CA ALA A 16 7.76 5.04 -4.22
C ALA A 16 7.09 5.83 -3.09
N MET A 17 5.90 5.37 -2.67
CA MET A 17 5.19 5.94 -1.54
C MET A 17 5.94 5.86 -0.22
N PHE A 18 6.64 4.76 0.06
CA PHE A 18 7.50 4.67 1.24
C PHE A 18 8.60 5.75 1.23
N LYS A 19 9.23 5.97 0.07
CA LYS A 19 10.26 7.01 -0.07
C LYS A 19 9.67 8.41 0.11
N ALA A 20 8.52 8.69 -0.50
CA ALA A 20 7.80 9.95 -0.36
C ALA A 20 7.40 10.21 1.10
N TYR A 21 6.88 9.19 1.78
CA TYR A 21 6.50 9.30 3.18
C TYR A 21 7.70 9.57 4.09
N LYS A 22 8.82 8.88 3.85
CA LYS A 22 10.06 9.13 4.61
C LYS A 22 10.60 10.55 4.38
N ALA A 23 10.53 11.05 3.15
CA ALA A 23 10.93 12.42 2.84
C ALA A 23 10.03 13.44 3.54
N HIS A 24 8.71 13.21 3.55
CA HIS A 24 7.74 14.02 4.29
C HIS A 24 8.06 14.05 5.79
N LEU A 25 8.24 12.89 6.43
CA LEU A 25 8.61 12.80 7.85
C LEU A 25 9.90 13.56 8.17
N LYS A 26 10.91 13.44 7.30
CA LYS A 26 12.17 14.18 7.45
C LYS A 26 11.97 15.69 7.36
N ALA A 27 11.11 16.17 6.45
CA ALA A 27 10.78 17.60 6.32
C ALA A 27 10.06 18.13 7.57
N GLU A 28 9.23 17.31 8.21
CA GLU A 28 8.58 17.61 9.50
C GLU A 28 9.54 17.47 10.71
N GLY A 29 10.83 17.18 10.49
CA GLY A 29 11.83 17.02 11.56
C GLY A 29 11.79 15.67 12.29
N LEU A 30 11.00 14.70 11.81
CA LEU A 30 10.86 13.37 12.42
C LEU A 30 11.92 12.41 11.87
N LYS A 31 12.88 11.99 12.71
CA LYS A 31 14.03 11.16 12.29
C LYS A 31 13.74 9.66 12.14
N ASP A 32 12.73 9.12 12.84
CA ASP A 32 12.49 7.66 12.96
C ASP A 32 11.15 7.17 12.40
N GLY A 33 10.47 7.96 11.56
CA GLY A 33 9.02 7.88 11.46
C GLY A 33 8.37 6.64 10.82
N CYS A 34 9.12 5.70 10.22
CA CYS A 34 8.58 4.38 9.78
C CYS A 34 9.68 3.46 9.21
N SER A 35 9.74 2.19 9.64
CA SER A 35 10.58 1.18 8.99
C SER A 35 9.92 0.65 7.70
N ARG A 36 10.72 0.11 6.76
CA ARG A 36 10.18 -0.53 5.54
C ARG A 36 9.25 -1.70 5.88
N ALA A 37 9.56 -2.48 6.92
CA ALA A 37 8.73 -3.59 7.37
C ALA A 37 7.36 -3.12 7.88
N SER A 38 7.35 -2.05 8.69
CA SER A 38 6.12 -1.45 9.21
C SER A 38 5.26 -0.88 8.08
N TRP A 39 5.88 -0.23 7.09
CA TRP A 39 5.19 0.23 5.87
C TRP A 39 4.55 -0.92 5.11
N SER A 40 5.31 -1.98 4.80
CA SER A 40 4.78 -3.15 4.10
C SER A 40 3.64 -3.81 4.86
N ARG A 41 3.73 -3.92 6.19
CA ARG A 41 2.67 -4.48 7.03
C ARG A 41 1.40 -3.65 6.97
N TYR A 42 1.51 -2.32 7.04
CA TYR A 42 0.37 -1.42 6.93
C TYR A 42 -0.36 -1.58 5.59
N ILE A 43 0.39 -1.59 4.49
CA ILE A 43 -0.16 -1.78 3.14
C ILE A 43 -0.82 -3.16 3.00
N TRP A 44 -0.19 -4.22 3.51
CA TRP A 44 -0.77 -5.56 3.51
C TRP A 44 -2.10 -5.62 4.26
N LEU A 45 -2.16 -5.02 5.46
CA LEU A 45 -3.39 -4.96 6.24
C LEU A 45 -4.48 -4.19 5.48
N ALA A 46 -4.16 -3.03 4.89
CA ALA A 46 -5.10 -2.23 4.11
C ALA A 46 -5.69 -3.01 2.92
N ASN A 47 -4.86 -3.77 2.21
CA ASN A 47 -5.33 -4.62 1.11
C ASN A 47 -6.20 -5.78 1.64
N ARG A 48 -5.78 -6.43 2.73
CA ARG A 48 -6.50 -7.57 3.31
C ARG A 48 -7.93 -7.24 3.75
N ILE A 49 -8.16 -6.00 4.19
CA ILE A 49 -9.49 -5.52 4.61
C ILE A 49 -10.25 -4.77 3.50
N GLY A 50 -9.71 -4.74 2.28
CA GLY A 50 -10.37 -4.15 1.11
C GLY A 50 -10.48 -2.63 1.14
N LEU A 51 -9.48 -1.94 1.70
CA LEU A 51 -9.35 -0.48 1.62
C LEU A 51 -8.53 -0.02 0.41
N ILE A 52 -7.59 -0.87 -0.01
CA ILE A 52 -6.82 -0.70 -1.24
C ILE A 52 -6.87 -1.96 -2.08
N GLU A 53 -6.79 -1.78 -3.38
CA GLU A 53 -6.60 -2.86 -4.35
C GLU A 53 -5.23 -2.71 -4.99
N PHE A 54 -4.60 -3.83 -5.33
CA PHE A 54 -3.42 -3.79 -6.18
C PHE A 54 -3.88 -3.93 -7.62
N ASP A 55 -3.79 -2.84 -8.37
CA ASP A 55 -3.89 -2.91 -9.82
C ASP A 55 -2.59 -3.58 -10.27
N HIS A 56 -2.68 -4.86 -10.62
CA HIS A 56 -1.55 -5.56 -11.23
C HIS A 56 -1.17 -4.75 -12.48
N ALA A 57 0.07 -4.28 -12.53
CA ALA A 57 0.55 -3.54 -13.69
C ALA A 57 0.24 -4.33 -14.96
N GLU A 58 -0.19 -3.62 -16.00
CA GLU A 58 -0.44 -4.19 -17.32
C GLU A 58 0.63 -5.22 -17.68
N ALA A 59 0.20 -6.30 -18.34
CA ALA A 59 1.12 -7.28 -18.89
C ALA A 59 2.26 -6.51 -19.59
N PRO A 60 3.54 -6.77 -19.24
CA PRO A 60 4.63 -5.97 -19.77
C PRO A 60 4.53 -5.97 -21.29
N THR A 61 4.33 -4.80 -21.88
CA THR A 61 4.53 -4.58 -23.31
C THR A 61 6.03 -4.70 -23.53
N TYR A 62 6.49 -5.93 -23.76
CA TYR A 62 7.87 -6.19 -24.14
C TYR A 62 8.18 -5.37 -25.39
N TRP A 63 9.27 -4.62 -25.38
CA TRP A 63 9.66 -3.75 -26.50
C TRP A 63 9.89 -4.53 -27.82
N ASN A 64 9.89 -5.87 -27.80
CA ASN A 64 9.91 -6.76 -28.98
C ASN A 64 9.47 -8.21 -28.63
N ALA A 65 8.61 -8.44 -27.63
CA ALA A 65 8.29 -9.78 -27.10
C ALA A 65 9.49 -10.60 -26.55
N ILE A 66 10.68 -10.02 -26.32
CA ILE A 66 11.85 -10.75 -25.82
C ILE A 66 12.09 -10.48 -24.32
N ALA A 67 12.10 -11.53 -23.50
CA ALA A 67 12.56 -11.53 -22.11
C ALA A 67 13.78 -12.45 -21.96
N ASP A 68 14.89 -11.93 -21.44
CA ASP A 68 16.13 -12.72 -21.21
C ASP A 68 16.60 -13.52 -22.46
N GLY A 69 16.33 -12.99 -23.67
CA GLY A 69 16.68 -13.64 -24.94
C GLY A 69 15.66 -14.66 -25.45
N VAL A 70 14.50 -14.81 -24.79
CA VAL A 70 13.44 -15.75 -25.17
C VAL A 70 12.19 -14.97 -25.61
N GLU A 71 11.59 -15.40 -26.72
CA GLU A 71 10.32 -14.88 -27.23
C GLU A 71 9.18 -15.30 -26.30
N VAL A 72 8.40 -14.32 -25.86
CA VAL A 72 7.38 -14.45 -24.85
C VAL A 72 6.01 -14.43 -25.54
N SER A 73 5.16 -15.41 -25.23
CA SER A 73 3.79 -15.48 -25.76
C SER A 73 3.02 -14.18 -25.50
N ALA A 74 2.17 -13.77 -26.44
CA ALA A 74 1.34 -12.57 -26.31
C ALA A 74 0.46 -12.57 -25.05
N ASP A 75 0.08 -13.76 -24.56
CA ASP A 75 -0.73 -13.94 -23.36
C ASP A 75 0.09 -14.13 -22.07
N TYR A 76 1.42 -13.97 -22.14
CA TYR A 76 2.27 -14.15 -20.97
C TYR A 76 2.08 -13.01 -19.98
N VAL A 77 1.37 -13.32 -18.91
CA VAL A 77 1.39 -12.52 -17.69
C VAL A 77 2.58 -12.99 -16.88
N ARG A 78 3.57 -12.11 -16.68
CA ARG A 78 4.65 -12.39 -15.73
C ARG A 78 4.04 -12.46 -14.33
N GLU A 79 3.69 -13.67 -13.89
CA GLU A 79 3.28 -13.92 -12.51
C GLU A 79 4.43 -13.53 -11.59
N SER A 80 4.38 -12.29 -11.10
CA SER A 80 5.20 -11.90 -10.00
C SER A 80 4.66 -12.63 -8.77
N ARG A 81 5.24 -13.81 -8.50
CA ARG A 81 5.05 -14.68 -7.35
C ARG A 81 3.88 -14.28 -6.42
N PRO A 82 2.79 -15.07 -6.32
CA PRO A 82 1.61 -14.73 -5.52
C PRO A 82 1.86 -14.56 -4.00
N GLN A 83 3.08 -14.84 -3.50
CA GLN A 83 3.44 -14.69 -2.09
C GLN A 83 4.16 -13.38 -1.72
N ALA A 84 4.51 -12.52 -2.68
CA ALA A 84 5.09 -11.23 -2.35
C ALA A 84 4.60 -10.15 -3.32
N PRO A 85 4.03 -9.02 -2.83
CA PRO A 85 3.72 -7.90 -3.70
C PRO A 85 5.00 -7.50 -4.41
N SER A 86 5.05 -7.74 -5.71
CA SER A 86 6.18 -7.36 -6.53
C SER A 86 6.38 -5.84 -6.45
N PRO A 87 7.60 -5.34 -6.69
CA PRO A 87 7.88 -3.90 -6.69
C PRO A 87 7.08 -3.12 -7.75
N ARG A 88 6.31 -3.80 -8.61
CA ARG A 88 5.63 -3.27 -9.78
C ARG A 88 4.09 -3.25 -9.69
N HIS A 89 3.50 -3.36 -8.50
CA HIS A 89 2.05 -3.20 -8.36
C HIS A 89 1.70 -1.74 -8.04
N TYR A 90 0.83 -1.15 -8.85
CA TYR A 90 0.13 0.08 -8.45
C TYR A 90 -0.88 -0.31 -7.37
N TYR A 91 -1.03 0.51 -6.34
CA TYR A 91 -2.18 0.38 -5.44
C TYR A 91 -3.18 1.49 -5.72
N ARG A 92 -4.45 1.14 -5.63
CA ARG A 92 -5.58 2.05 -5.77
C ARG A 92 -6.36 2.11 -4.46
N ILE A 93 -6.75 3.32 -4.05
CA ILE A 93 -7.63 3.51 -2.89
C ILE A 93 -9.07 3.34 -3.37
N LEU A 94 -9.80 2.43 -2.72
CA LEU A 94 -11.18 2.12 -3.11
C LEU A 94 -12.18 3.15 -2.59
N ASP A 95 -12.07 3.49 -1.31
CA ASP A 95 -12.82 4.58 -0.67
C ASP A 95 -11.92 5.30 0.35
N PRO A 96 -11.51 6.55 0.07
CA PRO A 96 -10.72 7.35 1.00
C PRO A 96 -11.40 7.65 2.34
N ASN A 97 -12.74 7.66 2.37
CA ASN A 97 -13.54 8.02 3.53
C ASN A 97 -14.04 6.80 4.32
N ASP A 98 -13.62 5.59 3.95
CA ASP A 98 -14.11 4.36 4.58
C ASP A 98 -13.76 4.34 6.09
N PRO A 99 -14.74 4.13 6.99
CA PRO A 99 -14.49 4.13 8.42
C PRO A 99 -13.56 2.99 8.89
N ARG A 100 -13.34 1.95 8.08
CA ARG A 100 -12.39 0.86 8.36
C ARG A 100 -10.94 1.36 8.40
N TRP A 101 -10.61 2.52 7.80
CA TRP A 101 -9.31 3.17 7.98
C TRP A 101 -8.98 3.43 9.46
N ILE A 102 -9.97 3.76 10.28
CA ILE A 102 -9.80 3.98 11.72
C ILE A 102 -9.39 2.68 12.42
N ARG A 103 -10.03 1.56 12.06
CA ARG A 103 -9.72 0.24 12.62
C ARG A 103 -8.32 -0.22 12.20
N LEU A 104 -7.94 0.04 10.95
CA LEU A 104 -6.59 -0.24 10.45
C LEU A 104 -5.53 0.50 11.28
N GLU A 105 -5.71 1.81 11.51
CA GLU A 105 -4.78 2.61 12.30
C GLU A 105 -4.66 2.10 13.74
N ALA A 106 -5.78 1.68 14.35
CA ALA A 106 -5.76 1.06 15.69
C ALA A 106 -4.97 -0.26 15.69
N SER A 107 -5.29 -1.19 14.78
CA SER A 107 -4.59 -2.48 14.67
C SER A 107 -3.11 -2.33 14.32
N TYR A 108 -2.77 -1.33 13.51
CA TYR A 108 -1.37 -1.04 13.18
C TYR A 108 -0.61 -0.54 14.40
N ARG A 109 -1.15 0.44 15.15
CA ARG A 109 -0.54 0.98 16.38
C ARG A 109 -0.29 -0.12 17.41
N GLU A 110 -1.28 -0.98 17.63
CA GLU A 110 -1.14 -2.16 18.50
C GLU A 110 0.01 -3.07 18.03
N SER A 111 0.09 -3.35 16.73
CA SER A 111 1.12 -4.23 16.18
C SER A 111 2.57 -3.71 16.30
N ILE A 112 2.74 -2.41 16.52
CA ILE A 112 4.05 -1.77 16.73
C ILE A 112 4.28 -1.35 18.19
N GLY A 113 3.40 -1.75 19.11
CA GLY A 113 3.53 -1.47 20.54
C GLY A 113 3.21 -0.03 20.95
N PHE A 114 2.51 0.72 20.11
CA PHE A 114 2.08 2.09 20.41
C PHE A 114 0.70 2.11 21.05
N GLN A 115 0.45 3.12 21.89
CA GLN A 115 -0.85 3.31 22.51
C GLN A 115 -1.94 3.59 21.45
N VAL A 116 -3.02 2.82 21.53
CA VAL A 116 -4.21 2.97 20.69
C VAL A 116 -5.12 4.00 21.34
N PRO A 117 -5.46 5.12 20.66
CA PRO A 117 -6.48 6.05 21.16
C PRO A 117 -7.82 5.31 21.29
N PRO A 118 -8.65 5.63 22.30
CA PRO A 118 -9.96 4.99 22.46
C PRO A 118 -10.78 5.15 21.18
N ALA A 119 -11.39 4.05 20.72
CA ALA A 119 -12.22 4.06 19.52
C ALA A 119 -13.36 5.07 19.71
N MET A 120 -13.62 5.88 18.69
CA MET A 120 -14.82 6.74 18.70
C MET A 120 -16.06 5.87 18.94
N PRO A 121 -16.97 6.26 19.84
CA PRO A 121 -18.16 5.49 20.14
C PRO A 121 -18.92 5.15 18.85
N ARG A 122 -19.43 3.92 18.77
CA ARG A 122 -20.24 3.49 17.61
C ARG A 122 -21.37 4.50 17.41
N PRO A 123 -21.62 4.99 16.18
CA PRO A 123 -22.80 5.76 15.91
C PRO A 123 -24.02 4.93 16.31
N ALA A 124 -24.99 5.56 16.97
CA ALA A 124 -26.22 4.90 17.38
C ALA A 124 -26.87 4.22 16.15
N PRO A 125 -27.41 3.00 16.31
CA PRO A 125 -28.20 2.39 15.25
C PRO A 125 -29.36 3.32 14.91
N LYS A 126 -29.56 3.57 13.60
CA LYS A 126 -30.74 4.28 13.10
C LYS A 126 -31.98 3.42 13.25
#